data_AF-A0A6N6KCG6-F1
#
_entry.id   AF-A0A6N6KCG6-F1
#
_cell.length_a   1.000
_cell.length_b   1.000
_cell.length_c   1.000
_cell.angle_alpha   90.00
_cell.angle_beta   90.00
_cell.angle_gamma   90.00
#
_symmetry.space_group_name_H-M   'P 1'
#
loop_
_entity.id
_entity.type
_entity.pdbx_description
1 polymer ?
#
loop_
_entity_poly.entity_id
_entity_poly.type
_entity_poly.pdbx_seq_one_letter_code
_entity_poly.pdbx_strand_id
1 'polypeptide(L)'
;MITAEIYNQQIKNEYDAVIIATGDISTQGKLKELFELTRSGIEVNQNDLSSSQPGVFVCGSAVKPQKAAVRTVAQAKIAALSAHHYLQGLTWEKPARKFNSRFSKLFEAEFTEFLKESGTTGGVAPEKDFQKGLSLDAAIQEALRCGHCDCRKKDNCKLRDYADEYKADRKRYMIGGRKAMVKQLQHDLIVYEQEKCIRCGLCVEISKEGGEKFGIAYEGRGFDMVINAPLGKGFNESLTHTAFKCAEHCPTGALSLKDKYVNIYMKNQKE
;
A
#
# COMPACT_ATOMS: atom_id res chain seq x y z
N MET A 1 -9.57 -32.96 -4.69
CA MET A 1 -10.49 -32.24 -3.79
C MET A 1 -10.34 -32.87 -2.41
N ILE A 2 -10.16 -32.08 -1.35
CA ILE A 2 -9.95 -32.63 0.01
C ILE A 2 -11.29 -33.17 0.53
N THR A 3 -11.35 -34.45 0.88
CA THR A 3 -12.54 -35.07 1.48
C THR A 3 -12.54 -34.88 3.00
N ALA A 4 -13.70 -35.06 3.64
CA ALA A 4 -13.82 -35.08 5.10
C ALA A 4 -12.90 -36.12 5.76
N GLU A 5 -12.74 -37.27 5.10
CA GLU A 5 -11.87 -38.35 5.56
C GLU A 5 -10.39 -37.97 5.50
N ILE A 6 -9.93 -37.44 4.36
CA ILE A 6 -8.55 -36.92 4.21
C ILE A 6 -8.28 -35.83 5.24
N TYR A 7 -9.22 -34.90 5.42
CA TYR A 7 -9.07 -33.82 6.40
C TYR A 7 -8.89 -34.37 7.82
N ASN A 8 -9.77 -35.27 8.27
CA ASN A 8 -9.73 -35.77 9.64
C ASN A 8 -8.56 -36.75 9.89
N GLN A 9 -8.28 -37.66 8.96
CA GLN A 9 -7.29 -38.72 9.17
C GLN A 9 -5.86 -38.27 8.88
N GLN A 10 -5.67 -37.43 7.86
CA GLN A 10 -4.33 -37.09 7.36
C GLN A 10 -3.95 -35.66 7.72
N ILE A 11 -4.85 -34.69 7.60
CA ILE A 11 -4.47 -33.28 7.81
C ILE A 11 -4.52 -32.92 9.30
N LYS A 12 -5.68 -33.09 9.95
CA LYS A 12 -5.87 -32.63 11.33
C LYS A 12 -5.07 -33.44 12.36
N ASN A 13 -4.79 -34.70 12.07
CA ASN A 13 -4.02 -35.57 12.98
C ASN A 13 -2.51 -35.44 12.81
N GLU A 14 -2.03 -35.04 11.64
CA GLU A 14 -0.59 -34.96 11.34
C GLU A 14 -0.01 -33.57 11.65
N TYR A 15 -0.84 -32.52 11.62
CA TYR A 15 -0.39 -31.14 11.80
C TYR A 15 -1.04 -30.50 13.03
N ASP A 16 -0.20 -29.90 13.88
CA ASP A 16 -0.65 -29.14 15.07
C ASP A 16 -1.45 -27.89 14.70
N ALA A 17 -1.19 -27.31 13.53
CA ALA A 17 -1.91 -26.16 13.01
C ALA A 17 -2.22 -26.30 11.51
N VAL A 18 -3.44 -25.93 11.12
CA VAL A 18 -3.95 -26.04 9.75
C VAL A 18 -4.55 -24.71 9.31
N ILE A 19 -4.19 -24.24 8.11
CA ILE A 19 -4.78 -23.04 7.49
C ILE A 19 -5.62 -23.43 6.28
N ILE A 20 -6.91 -23.11 6.32
CA ILE A 20 -7.85 -23.33 5.22
C ILE A 20 -7.89 -22.09 4.34
N ALA A 21 -7.35 -22.22 3.12
CA ALA A 21 -7.25 -21.16 2.11
C ALA A 21 -7.79 -21.61 0.73
N THR A 22 -8.88 -22.39 0.71
CA THR A 22 -9.38 -23.13 -0.46
C THR A 22 -10.21 -22.32 -1.46
N GLY A 23 -10.30 -20.99 -1.30
CA GLY A 23 -11.24 -20.18 -2.09
C GLY A 23 -12.68 -20.32 -1.58
N ASP A 24 -13.67 -20.08 -2.46
CA ASP A 24 -15.10 -20.12 -2.08
C ASP A 24 -15.53 -21.53 -1.66
N ILE A 25 -15.96 -21.68 -0.40
CA ILE A 25 -16.33 -22.98 0.17
C ILE A 25 -17.54 -23.63 -0.53
N SER A 26 -18.41 -22.84 -1.19
CA SER A 26 -19.54 -23.36 -1.96
C SER A 26 -19.10 -24.26 -3.12
N THR A 27 -17.86 -24.09 -3.57
CA THR A 27 -17.25 -24.88 -4.66
C THR A 27 -16.43 -26.08 -4.17
N GLN A 28 -16.29 -26.26 -2.84
CA GLN A 28 -15.39 -27.22 -2.21
C GLN A 28 -16.11 -28.45 -1.61
N GLY A 29 -17.28 -28.80 -2.15
CA GLY A 29 -17.96 -30.07 -1.84
C GLY A 29 -18.35 -30.23 -0.36
N LYS A 30 -17.88 -31.31 0.27
CA LYS A 30 -18.21 -31.71 1.66
C LYS A 30 -17.37 -31.03 2.74
N LEU A 31 -16.36 -30.23 2.39
CA LEU A 31 -15.50 -29.57 3.41
C LEU A 31 -16.31 -28.66 4.33
N LYS A 32 -17.39 -28.05 3.80
CA LYS A 32 -18.34 -27.23 4.56
C LYS A 32 -19.06 -27.99 5.68
N GLU A 33 -19.18 -29.32 5.58
CA GLU A 33 -19.88 -30.16 6.56
C GLU A 33 -19.04 -30.34 7.85
N LEU A 34 -17.75 -30.01 7.80
CA LEU A 34 -16.82 -30.14 8.93
C LEU A 34 -16.78 -28.90 9.83
N PHE A 35 -17.39 -27.79 9.41
CA PHE A 35 -17.28 -26.51 10.11
C PHE A 35 -18.64 -25.89 10.37
N GLU A 36 -18.69 -25.05 11.39
CA GLU A 36 -19.80 -24.12 11.58
C GLU A 36 -19.78 -23.10 10.43
N LEU A 37 -20.96 -22.80 9.90
CA LEU A 37 -21.12 -21.97 8.72
C LEU A 37 -21.97 -20.74 9.04
N THR A 38 -21.53 -19.61 8.50
CA THR A 38 -22.37 -18.43 8.34
C THR A 38 -23.06 -18.44 6.98
N ARG A 39 -23.93 -17.47 6.73
CA ARG A 39 -24.52 -17.22 5.40
C ARG A 39 -23.49 -16.99 4.27
N SER A 40 -22.23 -16.76 4.60
CA SER A 40 -21.19 -16.37 3.63
C SER A 40 -20.01 -17.34 3.55
N GLY A 41 -19.88 -18.31 4.44
CA GLY A 41 -18.72 -19.20 4.49
C GLY A 41 -18.47 -19.72 5.91
N ILE A 42 -17.27 -20.27 6.14
CA ILE A 42 -16.89 -20.84 7.44
C ILE A 42 -16.88 -19.75 8.52
N GLU A 43 -17.51 -20.06 9.65
CA GLU A 43 -17.49 -19.22 10.83
C GLU A 43 -16.11 -19.19 11.48
N VAL A 44 -15.65 -17.98 11.81
CA VAL A 44 -14.37 -17.74 12.46
C VAL A 44 -14.49 -16.60 13.46
N ASN A 45 -13.62 -16.63 14.48
CA ASN A 45 -13.36 -15.49 15.31
C ASN A 45 -12.77 -14.34 14.46
N GLN A 46 -13.42 -13.17 14.49
CA GLN A 46 -13.05 -12.04 13.63
C GLN A 46 -11.71 -11.38 14.01
N ASN A 47 -11.16 -11.69 15.19
CA ASN A 47 -9.89 -11.13 15.65
C ASN A 47 -8.67 -11.93 15.16
N ASP A 48 -8.72 -13.26 15.27
CA ASP A 48 -7.58 -14.15 15.02
C ASP A 48 -7.84 -15.17 13.89
N LEU A 49 -9.06 -15.22 13.34
CA LEU A 49 -9.45 -16.14 12.27
C LEU A 49 -9.41 -17.63 12.64
N SER A 50 -9.42 -17.95 13.94
CA SER A 50 -9.63 -19.32 14.42
C SER A 50 -11.06 -19.78 14.12
N SER A 51 -11.19 -21.06 13.76
CA SER A 51 -12.49 -21.74 13.63
C SER A 51 -12.94 -22.34 14.97
N SER A 52 -14.08 -23.02 14.99
CA SER A 52 -14.53 -23.80 16.15
C SER A 52 -13.63 -25.00 16.48
N GLN A 53 -12.74 -25.40 15.56
CA GLN A 53 -11.80 -26.48 15.78
C GLN A 53 -10.43 -25.96 16.27
N PRO A 54 -9.87 -26.50 17.37
CA PRO A 54 -8.52 -26.14 17.84
C PRO A 54 -7.46 -26.35 16.77
N GLY A 55 -6.50 -25.42 16.67
CA GLY A 55 -5.42 -25.46 15.70
C GLY A 55 -5.82 -25.13 14.26
N VAL A 56 -7.09 -24.81 13.98
CA VAL A 56 -7.58 -24.60 12.60
C VAL A 56 -7.96 -23.14 12.37
N PHE A 57 -7.32 -22.52 11.38
CA PHE A 57 -7.50 -21.12 10.99
C PHE A 57 -8.02 -21.04 9.56
N VAL A 58 -8.88 -20.05 9.27
CA VAL A 58 -9.53 -19.95 7.95
C VAL A 58 -9.39 -18.53 7.39
N CYS A 59 -8.98 -18.43 6.12
CA CYS A 59 -8.79 -17.12 5.49
C CYS A 59 -9.31 -17.07 4.04
N GLY A 60 -9.35 -15.85 3.50
CA GLY A 60 -9.77 -15.60 2.13
C GLY A 60 -11.24 -15.92 1.88
N SER A 61 -11.52 -16.46 0.70
CA SER A 61 -12.89 -16.75 0.27
C SER A 61 -13.56 -17.91 1.01
N ALA A 62 -12.81 -18.66 1.83
CA ALA A 62 -13.38 -19.72 2.67
C ALA A 62 -14.21 -19.16 3.83
N VAL A 63 -13.86 -17.97 4.33
CA VAL A 63 -14.63 -17.24 5.35
C VAL A 63 -15.80 -16.48 4.72
N LYS A 64 -15.52 -15.76 3.63
CA LYS A 64 -16.52 -15.02 2.85
C LYS A 64 -15.97 -14.71 1.46
N PRO A 65 -16.78 -14.73 0.39
CA PRO A 65 -16.32 -14.35 -0.95
C PRO A 65 -15.62 -12.99 -0.96
N GLN A 66 -14.33 -12.99 -1.31
CA GLN A 66 -13.50 -11.80 -1.41
C GLN A 66 -13.41 -11.35 -2.88
N LYS A 67 -13.69 -10.06 -3.14
CA LYS A 67 -13.55 -9.48 -4.49
C LYS A 67 -12.17 -8.87 -4.77
N ALA A 68 -11.33 -8.73 -3.74
CA ALA A 68 -10.06 -8.02 -3.83
C ALA A 68 -8.93 -8.88 -3.24
N ALA A 69 -7.97 -9.27 -4.09
CA ALA A 69 -6.82 -10.09 -3.70
C ALA A 69 -6.07 -9.50 -2.50
N VAL A 70 -5.90 -8.17 -2.46
CA VAL A 70 -5.23 -7.47 -1.34
C VAL A 70 -5.91 -7.69 0.01
N ARG A 71 -7.23 -7.86 0.05
CA ARG A 71 -7.97 -8.16 1.29
C ARG A 71 -7.74 -9.60 1.72
N THR A 72 -7.72 -10.53 0.77
CA THR A 72 -7.42 -11.95 1.01
C THR A 72 -6.00 -12.10 1.57
N VAL A 73 -5.00 -11.42 0.98
CA VAL A 73 -3.62 -11.44 1.48
C VAL A 73 -3.52 -10.84 2.87
N ALA A 74 -4.20 -9.73 3.15
CA ALA A 74 -4.23 -9.14 4.49
C ALA A 74 -4.83 -10.11 5.53
N GLN A 75 -5.88 -10.83 5.16
CA GLN A 75 -6.49 -11.86 6.01
C GLN A 75 -5.56 -13.07 6.20
N ALA A 76 -4.87 -13.52 5.15
CA ALA A 76 -3.91 -14.61 5.23
C ALA A 76 -2.75 -14.30 6.18
N LYS A 77 -2.27 -13.04 6.20
CA LYS A 77 -1.26 -12.60 7.19
C LYS A 77 -1.74 -12.72 8.63
N ILE A 78 -3.02 -12.43 8.89
CA ILE A 78 -3.61 -12.61 10.23
C ILE A 78 -3.66 -14.10 10.57
N ALA A 79 -4.19 -14.95 9.69
CA ALA A 79 -4.29 -16.38 9.92
C ALA A 79 -2.92 -17.04 10.15
N ALA A 80 -1.90 -16.65 9.37
CA ALA A 80 -0.54 -17.13 9.55
C ALA A 80 0.05 -16.72 10.90
N LEU A 81 -0.19 -15.48 11.35
CA LEU A 81 0.26 -15.02 12.66
C LEU A 81 -0.47 -15.73 13.81
N SER A 82 -1.78 -15.95 13.67
CA SER A 82 -2.55 -16.70 14.66
C SER A 82 -2.10 -18.14 14.79
N ALA A 83 -1.84 -18.81 13.66
CA ALA A 83 -1.26 -20.15 13.64
C ALA A 83 0.13 -20.15 14.31
N HIS A 84 0.96 -19.14 14.03
CA HIS A 84 2.26 -18.99 14.69
C HIS A 84 2.14 -18.82 16.21
N HIS A 85 1.24 -17.96 16.70
CA HIS A 85 1.00 -17.79 18.14
C HIS A 85 0.53 -19.10 18.77
N TYR A 86 -0.40 -19.80 18.11
CA TYR A 86 -0.91 -21.09 18.58
C TYR A 86 0.20 -22.14 18.72
N LEU A 87 1.06 -22.28 17.71
CA LEU A 87 2.21 -23.20 17.75
C LEU A 87 3.22 -22.85 18.86
N GLN A 88 3.29 -21.58 19.25
CA GLN A 88 4.16 -21.13 20.34
C GLN A 88 3.49 -21.17 21.72
N GLY A 89 2.20 -21.57 21.80
CA GLY A 89 1.43 -21.49 23.04
C GLY A 89 1.18 -20.05 23.52
N LEU A 90 1.31 -19.06 22.62
CA LEU A 90 1.07 -17.65 22.92
C LEU A 90 -0.41 -17.31 22.77
N THR A 91 -0.87 -16.36 23.58
CA THR A 91 -2.18 -15.74 23.39
C THR A 91 -2.18 -14.87 22.13
N TRP A 92 -3.31 -14.83 21.42
CA TRP A 92 -3.46 -13.94 20.28
C TRP A 92 -3.32 -12.48 20.71
N GLU A 93 -2.42 -11.76 20.05
CA GLU A 93 -2.30 -10.32 20.16
C GLU A 93 -2.48 -9.69 18.78
N LYS A 94 -3.47 -8.81 18.67
CA LYS A 94 -3.74 -8.12 17.42
C LYS A 94 -2.58 -7.18 17.08
N PRO A 95 -1.94 -7.32 15.91
CA PRO A 95 -0.87 -6.42 15.52
C PRO A 95 -1.32 -4.97 15.54
N ALA A 96 -0.54 -4.12 16.21
CA ALA A 96 -0.76 -2.68 16.20
C ALA A 96 -0.77 -2.19 14.75
N ARG A 97 -1.83 -1.47 14.38
CA ARG A 97 -1.91 -0.88 13.04
C ARG A 97 -1.13 0.42 13.06
N LYS A 98 -0.07 0.48 12.26
CA LYS A 98 0.62 1.73 11.96
C LYS A 98 -0.34 2.78 11.38
N PHE A 99 -0.08 4.04 11.70
CA PHE A 99 -0.76 5.20 11.20
C PHE A 99 -0.69 5.20 9.69
N ASN A 100 -1.82 5.52 9.08
CA ASN A 100 -1.95 5.57 7.65
C ASN A 100 -2.79 6.79 7.28
N SER A 101 -2.15 7.79 6.69
CA SER A 101 -2.85 8.92 6.11
C SER A 101 -3.52 8.48 4.81
N ARG A 102 -4.84 8.29 4.88
CA ARG A 102 -5.66 7.92 3.74
C ARG A 102 -6.49 9.11 3.28
N PHE A 103 -6.51 9.32 1.97
CA PHE A 103 -7.57 10.07 1.30
C PHE A 103 -8.84 9.20 1.28
N SER A 104 -10.00 9.85 1.26
CA SER A 104 -11.29 9.16 1.10
C SER A 104 -11.51 8.81 -0.38
N LYS A 105 -12.75 8.87 -0.87
CA LYS A 105 -13.05 8.80 -2.30
C LYS A 105 -12.23 9.86 -3.06
N LEU A 106 -11.61 9.43 -4.16
CA LEU A 106 -10.94 10.34 -5.09
C LEU A 106 -11.97 11.27 -5.74
N PHE A 107 -11.56 12.52 -5.97
CA PHE A 107 -12.29 13.46 -6.79
C PHE A 107 -12.05 13.14 -8.27
N GLU A 108 -13.02 13.46 -9.14
CA GLU A 108 -12.90 13.21 -10.58
C GLU A 108 -11.60 13.78 -11.17
N ALA A 109 -11.21 14.99 -10.76
CA ALA A 109 -9.97 15.63 -11.19
C ALA A 109 -8.70 14.85 -10.78
N GLU A 110 -8.73 14.08 -9.70
CA GLU A 110 -7.55 13.34 -9.23
C GLU A 110 -7.29 12.10 -10.08
N PHE A 111 -8.32 11.52 -10.71
CA PHE A 111 -8.12 10.40 -11.63
C PHE A 111 -7.21 10.82 -12.77
N THR A 112 -7.46 12.00 -13.37
CA THR A 112 -6.59 12.55 -14.41
C THR A 112 -5.15 12.73 -13.93
N GLU A 113 -4.96 13.18 -12.69
CA GLU A 113 -3.62 13.36 -12.11
C GLU A 113 -2.87 12.04 -11.91
N PHE A 114 -3.52 10.98 -11.43
CA PHE A 114 -2.89 9.66 -11.31
C PHE A 114 -2.61 9.03 -12.67
N LEU A 115 -3.45 9.26 -13.68
CA LEU A 115 -3.27 8.73 -15.02
C LEU A 115 -2.11 9.36 -15.79
N LYS A 116 -1.58 10.52 -15.37
CA LYS A 116 -0.39 11.14 -15.99
C LYS A 116 0.85 10.24 -16.00
N GLU A 117 0.94 9.30 -15.07
CA GLU A 117 2.04 8.34 -14.98
C GLU A 117 1.66 6.94 -15.47
N SER A 118 0.39 6.71 -15.81
CA SER A 118 -0.08 5.43 -16.34
C SER A 118 0.30 5.29 -17.80
N GLY A 119 0.69 4.08 -18.20
CA GLY A 119 0.72 3.67 -19.60
C GLY A 119 -0.64 3.89 -20.28
N THR A 120 -0.60 4.18 -21.58
CA THR A 120 -1.78 4.49 -22.42
C THR A 120 -2.36 3.26 -23.12
N THR A 121 -1.73 2.09 -22.95
CA THR A 121 -2.19 0.84 -23.54
C THR A 121 -3.50 0.37 -22.91
N GLY A 122 -4.33 -0.31 -23.69
CA GLY A 122 -5.53 -0.98 -23.19
C GLY A 122 -5.15 -2.07 -22.18
N GLY A 123 -6.01 -2.31 -21.21
CA GLY A 123 -5.78 -3.35 -20.20
C GLY A 123 -5.79 -4.75 -20.81
N VAL A 124 -4.92 -5.62 -20.29
CA VAL A 124 -4.88 -7.03 -20.70
C VAL A 124 -5.56 -7.86 -19.62
N ALA A 125 -6.75 -8.38 -19.94
CA ALA A 125 -7.42 -9.31 -19.05
C ALA A 125 -6.76 -10.70 -19.16
N PRO A 126 -6.55 -11.41 -18.04
CA PRO A 126 -6.16 -12.81 -18.10
C PRO A 126 -7.24 -13.64 -18.80
N GLU A 127 -6.84 -14.78 -19.37
CA GLU A 127 -7.80 -15.78 -19.86
C GLU A 127 -8.78 -16.19 -18.75
N LYS A 128 -9.94 -16.74 -19.13
CA LYS A 128 -10.93 -17.25 -18.15
C LYS A 128 -10.33 -18.28 -17.19
N ASP A 129 -9.26 -18.97 -17.61
CA ASP A 129 -8.48 -19.85 -16.75
C ASP A 129 -7.43 -19.05 -15.97
N PHE A 130 -7.78 -18.70 -14.72
CA PHE A 130 -6.89 -17.98 -13.81
C PHE A 130 -5.58 -18.72 -13.50
N GLN A 131 -5.51 -20.05 -13.70
CA GLN A 131 -4.29 -20.81 -13.43
C GLN A 131 -3.19 -20.54 -14.47
N LYS A 132 -3.56 -20.19 -15.70
CA LYS A 132 -2.59 -19.83 -16.74
C LYS A 132 -1.99 -18.44 -16.53
N GLY A 133 -2.72 -17.54 -15.88
CA GLY A 133 -2.28 -16.16 -15.64
C GLY A 133 -2.07 -15.35 -16.92
N LEU A 134 -1.19 -14.35 -16.86
CA LEU A 134 -0.76 -13.54 -17.99
C LEU A 134 0.61 -14.05 -18.49
N SER A 135 0.87 -13.93 -19.80
CA SER A 135 2.24 -14.05 -20.32
C SER A 135 3.14 -12.97 -19.71
N LEU A 136 4.46 -13.17 -19.73
CA LEU A 136 5.40 -12.18 -19.20
C LEU A 136 5.20 -10.80 -19.84
N ASP A 137 5.06 -10.74 -21.17
CA ASP A 137 4.85 -9.48 -21.89
C ASP A 137 3.53 -8.82 -21.51
N ALA A 138 2.45 -9.60 -21.42
CA ALA A 138 1.15 -9.09 -21.01
C ALA A 138 1.16 -8.57 -19.56
N ALA A 139 1.86 -9.26 -18.66
CA ALA A 139 2.03 -8.84 -17.28
C ALA A 139 2.85 -7.54 -17.19
N ILE A 140 3.91 -7.40 -17.99
CA ILE A 140 4.70 -6.16 -18.08
C ILE A 140 3.83 -5.01 -18.61
N GLN A 141 3.07 -5.24 -19.68
CA GLN A 141 2.17 -4.23 -20.26
C GLN A 141 1.11 -3.77 -19.25
N GLU A 142 0.50 -4.70 -18.51
CA GLU A 142 -0.47 -4.35 -17.48
C GLU A 142 0.19 -3.60 -16.31
N ALA A 143 1.40 -3.99 -15.90
CA ALA A 143 2.15 -3.30 -14.84
C ALA A 143 2.52 -1.86 -15.22
N LEU A 144 2.80 -1.58 -16.49
CA LEU A 144 3.06 -0.22 -17.01
C LEU A 144 1.83 0.70 -16.90
N ARG A 145 0.62 0.17 -16.69
CA ARG A 145 -0.61 0.95 -16.45
C ARG A 145 -0.79 1.37 -14.98
N CYS A 146 0.23 1.19 -14.14
CA CYS A 146 0.22 1.66 -12.77
C CYS A 146 0.03 3.20 -12.74
N GLY A 147 -1.05 3.67 -12.10
CA GLY A 147 -1.25 5.11 -11.88
C GLY A 147 -0.42 5.69 -10.72
N HIS A 148 0.47 4.90 -10.12
CA HIS A 148 1.24 5.25 -8.91
C HIS A 148 0.38 5.96 -7.85
N CYS A 149 -0.73 5.32 -7.49
CA CYS A 149 -1.68 5.80 -6.48
C CYS A 149 -1.28 5.40 -5.05
N ASP A 150 -0.20 4.63 -4.89
CA ASP A 150 0.39 4.32 -3.61
C ASP A 150 1.31 5.43 -3.09
N CYS A 151 1.77 5.26 -1.85
CA CYS A 151 2.71 6.19 -1.23
C CYS A 151 4.14 5.81 -1.63
N ARG A 152 4.85 6.71 -2.32
CA ARG A 152 6.26 6.53 -2.72
C ARG A 152 7.24 6.39 -1.54
N LYS A 153 6.81 6.79 -0.34
CA LYS A 153 7.60 6.68 0.89
C LYS A 153 6.98 5.70 1.90
N LYS A 154 6.24 4.68 1.43
CA LYS A 154 5.47 3.77 2.29
C LYS A 154 6.29 3.04 3.37
N ASP A 155 7.58 2.82 3.15
CA ASP A 155 8.42 2.03 4.07
C ASP A 155 9.20 2.88 5.09
N ASN A 156 9.42 4.17 4.82
CA ASN A 156 10.23 5.07 5.65
C ASN A 156 9.66 6.51 5.75
N CYS A 157 8.32 6.63 5.77
CA CYS A 157 7.63 7.90 5.94
C CYS A 157 7.68 8.32 7.41
N LYS A 158 8.54 9.30 7.73
CA LYS A 158 8.70 9.85 9.09
C LYS A 158 7.41 10.41 9.67
N LEU A 159 6.51 10.93 8.82
CA LEU A 159 5.20 11.38 9.27
C LEU A 159 4.37 10.23 9.87
N ARG A 160 4.46 9.01 9.31
CA ARG A 160 3.73 7.87 9.85
C ARG A 160 4.33 7.42 11.17
N ASP A 161 5.65 7.34 11.24
CA ASP A 161 6.36 6.92 12.45
C ASP A 161 6.07 7.89 13.62
N TYR A 162 6.20 9.19 13.39
CA TYR A 162 5.90 10.19 14.43
C TYR A 162 4.40 10.32 14.73
N ALA A 163 3.52 10.13 13.74
CA ALA A 163 2.08 10.12 14.00
C ALA A 163 1.67 8.95 14.90
N ASP A 164 2.30 7.78 14.73
CA ASP A 164 2.12 6.64 15.62
C ASP A 164 2.67 6.91 17.02
N GLU A 165 3.92 7.37 17.11
CA GLU A 165 4.62 7.65 18.36
C GLU A 165 3.86 8.67 19.22
N TYR A 166 3.46 9.80 18.63
CA TYR A 166 2.76 10.88 19.32
C TYR A 166 1.24 10.71 19.34
N LYS A 167 0.71 9.58 18.85
CA LYS A 167 -0.74 9.29 18.78
C LYS A 167 -1.53 10.41 18.11
N ALA A 168 -1.00 10.95 17.01
CA ALA A 168 -1.58 12.08 16.31
C ALA A 168 -2.97 11.73 15.75
N ASP A 169 -3.98 12.52 16.13
CA ASP A 169 -5.35 12.34 15.67
C ASP A 169 -5.75 13.45 14.69
N ARG A 170 -5.70 13.13 13.40
CA ARG A 170 -6.12 14.05 12.32
C ARG A 170 -7.57 14.53 12.48
N LYS A 171 -8.47 13.72 13.06
CA LYS A 171 -9.90 14.06 13.16
C LYS A 171 -10.14 15.31 14.00
N ARG A 172 -9.25 15.61 14.95
CA ARG A 172 -9.31 16.81 15.79
C ARG A 172 -9.05 18.11 15.04
N TYR A 173 -8.39 18.03 13.88
CA TYR A 173 -7.91 19.18 13.11
C TYR A 173 -8.50 19.24 11.70
N MET A 174 -9.64 18.59 11.47
CA MET A 174 -10.35 18.66 10.19
C MET A 174 -11.06 20.01 10.03
N ILE A 175 -10.29 21.05 9.69
CA ILE A 175 -10.82 22.37 9.34
C ILE A 175 -10.80 22.50 7.82
N GLY A 176 -11.96 22.77 7.22
CA GLY A 176 -12.11 22.89 5.77
C GLY A 176 -12.11 21.56 5.01
N GLY A 177 -12.25 21.66 3.69
CA GLY A 177 -12.16 20.51 2.78
C GLY A 177 -10.71 20.18 2.43
N ARG A 178 -10.45 18.92 2.05
CA ARG A 178 -9.17 18.55 1.44
C ARG A 178 -9.06 19.19 0.05
N LYS A 179 -7.86 19.64 -0.33
CA LYS A 179 -7.58 20.03 -1.71
C LYS A 179 -7.46 18.76 -2.58
N ALA A 180 -7.68 18.91 -3.88
CA ALA A 180 -7.45 17.83 -4.84
C ALA A 180 -5.94 17.58 -4.97
N MET A 181 -5.54 16.31 -5.01
CA MET A 181 -4.17 15.91 -5.32
C MET A 181 -3.75 16.47 -6.68
N VAL A 182 -2.56 17.07 -6.74
CA VAL A 182 -1.92 17.51 -7.98
C VAL A 182 -0.51 16.92 -8.04
N LYS A 183 -0.13 16.38 -9.19
CA LYS A 183 1.22 15.89 -9.48
C LYS A 183 1.95 16.84 -10.42
N GLN A 184 3.09 17.34 -9.98
CA GLN A 184 4.04 18.04 -10.83
C GLN A 184 5.11 17.05 -11.31
N LEU A 185 5.16 16.84 -12.63
CA LEU A 185 5.97 15.81 -13.29
C LEU A 185 6.97 16.40 -14.29
N GLN A 186 7.05 17.74 -14.39
CA GLN A 186 7.87 18.44 -15.37
C GLN A 186 9.36 18.18 -15.15
N HIS A 187 9.78 17.91 -13.92
CA HIS A 187 11.18 17.65 -13.62
C HIS A 187 11.60 16.25 -14.09
N ASP A 188 12.80 16.13 -14.65
CA ASP A 188 13.28 14.88 -15.23
C ASP A 188 13.42 13.73 -14.21
N LEU A 189 14.01 14.02 -13.04
CA LEU A 189 14.30 13.05 -11.97
C LEU A 189 13.18 12.84 -10.94
N ILE A 190 12.44 13.89 -10.58
CA ILE A 190 11.53 13.89 -9.43
C ILE A 190 10.06 14.10 -9.82
N VAL A 191 9.17 13.68 -8.94
CA VAL A 191 7.75 14.02 -8.91
C VAL A 191 7.45 14.79 -7.62
N TYR A 192 6.64 15.83 -7.72
CA TYR A 192 6.14 16.57 -6.58
C TYR A 192 4.62 16.42 -6.43
N GLU A 193 4.20 15.75 -5.36
CA GLU A 193 2.81 15.56 -4.93
C GLU A 193 2.51 16.54 -3.78
N GLN A 194 2.09 17.75 -4.14
CA GLN A 194 1.99 18.88 -3.21
C GLN A 194 1.12 18.60 -1.99
N GLU A 195 0.03 17.85 -2.15
CA GLU A 195 -0.92 17.55 -1.05
C GLU A 195 -0.38 16.53 -0.03
N LYS A 196 0.82 15.98 -0.25
CA LYS A 196 1.58 15.21 0.75
C LYS A 196 2.58 16.10 1.51
N CYS A 197 2.80 17.34 1.08
CA CYS A 197 3.81 18.24 1.63
C CYS A 197 3.32 18.84 2.96
N ILE A 198 4.09 18.63 4.03
CA ILE A 198 3.84 19.24 5.35
C ILE A 198 4.59 20.56 5.52
N ARG A 199 5.22 21.08 4.46
CA ARG A 199 5.95 22.37 4.44
C ARG A 199 7.09 22.46 5.47
N CYS A 200 7.74 21.33 5.73
CA CYS A 200 8.84 21.23 6.70
C CYS A 200 10.10 22.05 6.33
N GLY A 201 10.23 22.53 5.09
CA GLY A 201 11.35 23.38 4.67
C GLY A 201 12.66 22.66 4.38
N LEU A 202 12.78 21.36 4.65
CA LEU A 202 14.04 20.62 4.42
C LEU A 202 14.56 20.75 2.98
N CYS A 203 13.66 20.66 2.01
CA CYS A 203 14.02 20.78 0.60
C CYS A 203 14.42 22.22 0.21
N VAL A 204 13.87 23.25 0.89
CA VAL A 204 14.30 24.65 0.75
C VAL A 204 15.74 24.80 1.24
N GLU A 205 16.03 24.32 2.45
CA GLU A 205 17.38 24.41 3.02
C GLU A 205 18.41 23.63 2.18
N ILE A 206 18.06 22.41 1.75
CA ILE A 206 18.94 21.61 0.88
C ILE A 206 19.25 22.35 -0.43
N SER A 207 18.24 22.97 -1.07
CA SER A 207 18.45 23.71 -2.32
C SER A 207 19.36 24.94 -2.11
N LYS A 208 19.22 25.61 -0.97
CA LYS A 208 20.01 26.78 -0.58
C LYS A 208 21.45 26.40 -0.25
N GLU A 209 21.66 25.42 0.62
CA GLU A 209 22.98 24.90 0.98
C GLU A 209 23.72 24.34 -0.23
N GLY A 210 22.99 23.70 -1.14
CA GLY A 210 23.55 23.20 -2.39
C GLY A 210 23.89 24.31 -3.40
N GLY A 211 23.50 25.56 -3.16
CA GLY A 211 23.79 26.67 -4.07
C GLY A 211 23.00 26.62 -5.39
N GLU A 212 21.76 26.12 -5.36
CA GLU A 212 20.87 26.24 -6.52
C GLU A 212 20.65 27.72 -6.87
N LYS A 213 20.67 28.04 -8.17
CA LYS A 213 20.48 29.41 -8.65
C LYS A 213 19.12 29.98 -8.24
N PHE A 214 18.07 29.18 -8.35
CA PHE A 214 16.70 29.57 -7.96
C PHE A 214 16.24 28.82 -6.70
N GLY A 215 16.57 27.52 -6.59
CA GLY A 215 16.12 26.68 -5.50
C GLY A 215 14.59 26.57 -5.43
N ILE A 216 14.10 26.03 -4.32
CA ILE A 216 12.66 26.02 -4.03
C ILE A 216 12.39 26.84 -2.79
N ALA A 217 11.20 27.42 -2.71
CA ALA A 217 10.86 28.38 -1.67
C ALA A 217 9.42 28.19 -1.19
N TYR A 218 9.10 28.88 -0.10
CA TYR A 218 7.72 29.08 0.33
C TYR A 218 7.06 30.12 -0.57
N GLU A 219 5.91 29.78 -1.13
CA GLU A 219 5.07 30.68 -1.93
C GLU A 219 3.71 30.85 -1.25
N GLY A 220 3.19 32.08 -1.27
CA GLY A 220 1.93 32.42 -0.60
C GLY A 220 2.08 32.68 0.90
N ARG A 221 0.96 32.74 1.62
CA ARG A 221 0.89 32.99 3.08
C ARG A 221 -0.27 32.23 3.72
N GLY A 222 -0.20 32.03 5.03
CA GLY A 222 -1.27 31.40 5.81
C GLY A 222 -1.61 29.98 5.33
N PHE A 223 -2.90 29.68 5.21
CA PHE A 223 -3.37 28.36 4.76
C PHE A 223 -3.04 28.04 3.29
N ASP A 224 -2.75 29.06 2.49
CA ASP A 224 -2.41 28.93 1.07
C ASP A 224 -0.90 28.88 0.82
N MET A 225 -0.09 28.87 1.89
CA MET A 225 1.34 28.65 1.76
C MET A 225 1.63 27.27 1.18
N VAL A 226 2.51 27.21 0.18
CA VAL A 226 2.99 25.99 -0.49
C VAL A 226 4.51 26.04 -0.65
N ILE A 227 5.13 24.88 -0.91
CA ILE A 227 6.51 24.84 -1.43
C ILE A 227 6.44 24.78 -2.95
N ASN A 228 7.15 25.67 -3.63
CA ASN A 228 7.18 25.75 -5.10
C ASN A 228 8.52 26.30 -5.63
N ALA A 229 8.71 26.21 -6.94
CA ALA A 229 9.78 26.90 -7.65
C ALA A 229 9.43 28.40 -7.79
N PRO A 230 10.29 29.33 -7.32
CA PRO A 230 9.97 30.75 -7.29
C PRO A 230 10.13 31.42 -8.68
N LEU A 231 9.67 32.67 -8.80
CA LEU A 231 9.90 33.55 -9.97
C LEU A 231 9.37 32.99 -11.31
N GLY A 232 8.30 32.19 -11.25
CA GLY A 232 7.72 31.56 -12.45
C GLY A 232 8.61 30.50 -13.09
N LYS A 233 9.62 30.00 -12.36
CA LYS A 233 10.50 28.92 -12.81
C LYS A 233 9.85 27.56 -12.62
N GLY A 234 10.26 26.60 -13.47
CA GLY A 234 9.92 25.19 -13.27
C GLY A 234 10.85 24.50 -12.28
N PHE A 235 10.44 23.34 -11.76
CA PHE A 235 11.29 22.51 -10.90
C PHE A 235 12.61 22.11 -11.58
N ASN A 236 12.64 21.86 -12.90
CA ASN A 236 13.86 21.53 -13.65
C ASN A 236 14.91 22.66 -13.61
N GLU A 237 14.48 23.93 -13.70
CA GLU A 237 15.39 25.08 -13.60
C GLU A 237 15.81 25.37 -12.15
N SER A 238 15.00 24.91 -11.19
CA SER A 238 15.11 25.26 -9.78
C SER A 238 15.91 24.26 -8.94
N LEU A 239 15.91 22.99 -9.35
CA LEU A 239 16.61 21.89 -8.68
C LEU A 239 17.55 21.19 -9.67
N THR A 240 18.59 21.88 -10.11
CA THR A 240 19.50 21.39 -11.15
C THR A 240 20.44 20.29 -10.67
N HIS A 241 20.95 20.36 -9.43
CA HIS A 241 21.88 19.37 -8.86
C HIS A 241 21.49 18.88 -7.47
N THR A 242 20.47 19.47 -6.85
CA THR A 242 19.98 19.10 -5.51
C THR A 242 18.71 18.26 -5.51
N ALA A 243 18.05 18.08 -6.66
CA ALA A 243 16.78 17.35 -6.78
C ALA A 243 16.80 15.97 -6.11
N PHE A 244 17.90 15.23 -6.31
CA PHE A 244 18.09 13.92 -5.69
C PHE A 244 18.04 13.99 -4.16
N LYS A 245 18.89 14.85 -3.57
CA LYS A 245 19.01 15.04 -2.13
C LYS A 245 17.68 15.55 -1.53
N CYS A 246 17.01 16.47 -2.23
CA CYS A 246 15.69 16.96 -1.83
C CYS A 246 14.64 15.83 -1.75
N ALA A 247 14.60 14.93 -2.74
CA ALA A 247 13.66 13.80 -2.76
C ALA A 247 13.97 12.79 -1.66
N GLU A 248 15.25 12.46 -1.46
CA GLU A 248 15.70 11.55 -0.41
C GLU A 248 15.27 12.02 0.99
N HIS A 249 15.50 13.30 1.29
CA HIS A 249 15.23 13.86 2.61
C HIS A 249 13.77 14.29 2.81
N CYS A 250 12.92 14.27 1.78
CA CYS A 250 11.50 14.61 1.95
C CYS A 250 10.79 13.64 2.91
N PRO A 251 10.31 14.06 4.08
CA PRO A 251 9.87 13.13 5.13
C PRO A 251 8.56 12.40 4.82
N THR A 252 7.76 12.93 3.90
CA THR A 252 6.42 12.41 3.55
C THR A 252 6.34 11.75 2.18
N GLY A 253 7.40 11.87 1.37
CA GLY A 253 7.37 11.49 -0.04
C GLY A 253 6.61 12.47 -0.94
N ALA A 254 6.32 13.68 -0.46
CA ALA A 254 5.76 14.74 -1.31
C ALA A 254 6.69 15.04 -2.49
N LEU A 255 7.99 15.12 -2.24
CA LEU A 255 9.02 15.13 -3.27
C LEU A 255 9.64 13.72 -3.30
N SER A 256 9.58 13.06 -4.45
CA SER A 256 10.07 11.69 -4.61
C SER A 256 10.76 11.52 -5.96
N LEU A 257 11.66 10.54 -6.06
CA LEU A 257 12.22 10.13 -7.36
C LEU A 257 11.12 9.47 -8.22
N LYS A 258 11.22 9.64 -9.53
CA LYS A 258 10.45 8.83 -10.48
C LYS A 258 11.00 7.39 -10.50
N ASP A 259 10.13 6.40 -10.67
CA ASP A 259 10.44 4.97 -10.51
C ASP A 259 11.64 4.48 -11.35
N LYS A 260 11.80 5.00 -12.58
CA LYS A 260 12.96 4.68 -13.44
C LYS A 260 14.32 4.97 -12.79
N TYR A 261 14.37 5.85 -11.79
CA TYR A 261 15.59 6.22 -11.08
C TYR A 261 15.71 5.57 -9.69
N VAL A 262 14.65 4.99 -9.14
CA VAL A 262 14.66 4.34 -7.81
C VAL A 262 15.58 3.12 -7.82
N ASN A 263 15.52 2.29 -8.88
CA ASN A 263 16.34 1.08 -8.98
C ASN A 263 17.83 1.35 -9.19
N ILE A 264 18.18 2.47 -9.83
CA ILE A 264 19.58 2.91 -10.00
C ILE A 264 20.15 3.30 -8.64
N TYR A 265 19.38 4.04 -7.84
CA TYR A 265 19.80 4.47 -6.52
C TYR A 265 19.98 3.31 -5.53
N MET A 266 19.02 2.39 -5.47
CA MET A 266 19.07 1.25 -4.54
C MET A 266 20.23 0.29 -4.82
N LYS A 267 20.78 0.28 -6.05
CA LYS A 267 22.00 -0.47 -6.38
C LYS A 267 23.25 0.21 -5.83
N ASN A 268 23.38 1.52 -6.00
CA ASN A 268 24.55 2.29 -5.59
C ASN A 268 24.70 2.47 -4.07
N GLN A 269 23.65 2.18 -3.28
CA GLN A 269 23.68 2.17 -1.82
C GLN A 269 24.13 0.83 -1.21
N LYS A 270 24.23 -0.23 -2.02
CA LYS A 270 24.67 -1.57 -1.60
C LYS A 270 26.12 -1.88 -1.96
N GLU A 271 26.79 -0.95 -2.65
CA GLU A 271 28.23 -0.93 -2.91
C GLU A 271 28.91 0.01 -1.90
#